data_AF-A0A6N2LXI7-F1
#
_entry.id   AF-A0A6N2LXI7-F1
#
_cell.length_a   1.000
_cell.length_b   1.000
_cell.length_c   1.000
_cell.angle_alpha   90.00
_cell.angle_beta   90.00
_cell.angle_gamma   90.00
#
_symmetry.space_group_name_H-M   'P 1'
#
loop_
_entity.id
_entity.type
_entity.pdbx_description
1 polymer ?
#
loop_
_entity_poly.entity_id
_entity_poly.type
_entity_poly.pdbx_seq_one_letter_code
_entity_poly.pdbx_strand_id
1 'polypeptide(L)'
;MSEFKQGYDEVVGLLRFATGSAMFSTLNDGKIVRGLHGIPEEGPVLLVGYHMLMGLEVYSLVPEFLRERNIMVRGVAHPVVLRETQGGSSPEFSLADWLKVMGAVPVTASNLFNLLSAKSHVLLYPGGAREALHNRGEEYKLIWPDQQEFVRMAARFGATIVPFGTVGEDDVAELVLDYNDLMKIPVVNDLIRDANRDLTRLSKGEVANQELYLPGYSAKGSGPVLFSIRKADRNKGPSGGDT
;
A
#
# COMPACT_ATOMS: atom_id res chain seq x y z
N MET A 1 12.38 -11.03 17.17
CA MET A 1 11.31 -10.58 18.10
C MET A 1 11.57 -9.16 18.61
N SER A 2 12.83 -8.72 18.79
CA SER A 2 13.19 -7.33 19.12
C SER A 2 12.88 -6.32 18.01
N GLU A 3 13.26 -6.61 16.76
CA GLU A 3 13.06 -5.72 15.59
C GLU A 3 11.57 -5.47 15.31
N PHE A 4 10.72 -6.50 15.44
CA PHE A 4 9.27 -6.33 15.30
C PHE A 4 8.71 -5.38 16.37
N LYS A 5 9.12 -5.56 17.64
CA LYS A 5 8.66 -4.71 18.73
C LYS A 5 9.16 -3.27 18.57
N GLN A 6 10.43 -3.10 18.23
CA GLN A 6 11.05 -1.81 17.97
C GLN A 6 10.35 -1.08 16.81
N GLY A 7 10.12 -1.77 15.70
CA GLY A 7 9.37 -1.24 14.57
C GLY A 7 7.92 -0.88 14.90
N TYR A 8 7.22 -1.77 15.62
CA TYR A 8 5.81 -1.62 15.96
C TYR A 8 5.54 -0.49 16.96
N ASP A 9 6.44 -0.31 17.94
CA ASP A 9 6.30 0.70 19.00
C ASP A 9 6.99 2.03 18.63
N GLU A 10 8.22 2.01 18.07
CA GLU A 10 9.02 3.21 17.83
C GLU A 10 8.82 3.84 16.45
N VAL A 11 8.62 3.03 15.40
CA VAL A 11 8.51 3.56 14.01
C VAL A 11 7.08 3.96 13.66
N VAL A 12 6.10 3.10 14.01
CA VAL A 12 4.68 3.33 13.63
C VAL A 12 3.75 3.53 14.83
N GLY A 13 4.25 3.40 16.07
CA GLY A 13 3.42 3.40 17.27
C GLY A 13 2.62 4.68 17.47
N LEU A 14 3.25 5.84 17.26
CA LEU A 14 2.57 7.15 17.38
C LEU A 14 1.44 7.29 16.37
N LEU A 15 1.67 6.90 15.11
CA LEU A 15 0.66 6.97 14.06
C LEU A 15 -0.49 6.00 14.36
N ARG A 16 -0.19 4.78 14.80
CA ARG A 16 -1.23 3.80 15.18
C ARG A 16 -2.06 4.26 16.37
N PHE A 17 -1.43 4.90 17.35
CA PHE A 17 -2.13 5.50 18.47
C PHE A 17 -3.03 6.67 18.02
N ALA A 18 -2.50 7.59 17.21
CA ALA A 18 -3.24 8.74 16.70
C ALA A 18 -4.41 8.35 15.78
N THR A 19 -4.27 7.25 15.03
CA THR A 19 -5.27 6.79 14.07
C THR A 19 -6.31 5.85 14.67
N GLY A 20 -6.14 5.32 15.88
CA GLY A 20 -7.14 4.48 16.57
C GLY A 20 -7.82 3.43 15.68
N SER A 21 -7.08 2.80 14.76
CA SER A 21 -7.67 2.16 13.59
C SER A 21 -8.63 1.02 13.95
N ALA A 22 -9.69 0.86 13.15
CA ALA A 22 -10.66 -0.22 13.31
C ALA A 22 -10.87 -0.97 11.98
N MET A 23 -10.80 -2.30 12.06
CA MET A 23 -11.02 -3.18 10.93
C MET A 23 -12.45 -3.70 10.92
N PHE A 24 -13.08 -3.73 9.74
CA PHE A 24 -14.36 -4.40 9.49
C PHE A 24 -14.22 -5.28 8.26
N SER A 25 -14.80 -6.49 8.32
CA SER A 25 -14.79 -7.42 7.20
C SER A 25 -16.17 -8.04 6.99
N THR A 26 -16.45 -8.41 5.74
CA THR A 26 -17.71 -9.04 5.35
C THR A 26 -17.55 -10.56 5.33
N LEU A 27 -18.39 -11.26 6.10
CA LEU A 27 -18.43 -12.72 6.14
C LEU A 27 -19.07 -13.32 4.88
N ASN A 28 -18.99 -14.65 4.73
CA ASN A 28 -19.53 -15.38 3.58
C ASN A 28 -21.06 -15.21 3.42
N ASP A 29 -21.78 -15.03 4.52
CA ASP A 29 -23.22 -14.79 4.57
C ASP A 29 -23.60 -13.32 4.32
N GLY A 30 -22.61 -12.44 4.08
CA GLY A 30 -22.81 -11.02 3.85
C GLY A 30 -22.83 -10.15 5.11
N LYS A 31 -22.72 -10.75 6.31
CA LYS A 31 -22.69 -9.99 7.57
C LYS A 31 -21.38 -9.22 7.71
N ILE A 32 -21.45 -7.93 8.02
CA ILE A 32 -20.29 -7.12 8.38
C ILE A 32 -19.98 -7.34 9.86
N VAL A 33 -18.73 -7.66 10.18
CA VAL A 33 -18.25 -7.84 11.54
C VAL A 33 -17.00 -7.00 11.79
N ARG A 34 -16.76 -6.65 13.05
CA ARG A 34 -15.50 -6.05 13.47
C ARG A 34 -14.38 -7.09 13.40
N GLY A 35 -13.19 -6.65 13.02
CA GLY A 35 -12.01 -7.47 12.80
C GLY A 35 -11.96 -8.07 11.40
N LEU A 36 -10.98 -8.94 11.19
CA LEU A 36 -10.61 -9.44 9.86
C LEU A 36 -11.19 -10.82 9.50
N HIS A 37 -12.19 -11.34 10.21
CA HIS A 37 -12.73 -12.70 10.03
C HIS A 37 -13.28 -13.02 8.63
N GLY A 38 -13.69 -12.02 7.86
CA GLY A 38 -14.17 -12.20 6.48
C GLY A 38 -13.08 -12.49 5.44
N ILE A 39 -11.80 -12.42 5.83
CA ILE A 39 -10.67 -12.69 4.93
C ILE A 39 -10.43 -14.21 4.81
N PRO A 40 -10.17 -14.72 3.59
CA PRO A 40 -9.72 -16.11 3.40
C PRO A 40 -8.42 -16.42 4.16
N GLU A 41 -8.39 -17.57 4.84
CA GLU A 41 -7.20 -18.02 5.59
C GLU A 41 -6.09 -18.52 4.68
N GLU A 42 -6.46 -19.14 3.57
CA GLU A 42 -5.55 -19.68 2.58
C GLU A 42 -5.53 -18.81 1.32
N GLY A 43 -4.35 -18.64 0.74
CA GLY A 43 -4.17 -17.92 -0.51
C GLY A 43 -4.14 -18.80 -1.76
N PRO A 44 -3.87 -18.19 -2.93
CA PRO A 44 -3.47 -16.79 -3.09
C PRO A 44 -4.63 -15.81 -2.90
N VAL A 45 -4.39 -14.75 -2.13
CA VAL A 45 -5.33 -13.62 -1.94
C VAL A 45 -4.67 -12.36 -2.45
N LEU A 46 -5.41 -11.57 -3.23
CA LEU A 46 -5.00 -10.23 -3.65
C LEU A 46 -5.93 -9.20 -3.01
N LEU A 47 -5.45 -8.52 -1.98
CA LEU A 47 -6.12 -7.37 -1.37
C LEU A 47 -5.92 -6.18 -2.30
N VAL A 48 -7.02 -5.57 -2.74
CA VAL A 48 -7.01 -4.41 -3.66
C VAL A 48 -7.81 -3.27 -3.05
N GLY A 49 -7.19 -2.11 -2.91
CA GLY A 49 -7.82 -0.91 -2.36
C GLY A 49 -7.13 0.34 -2.88
N TYR A 50 -7.60 1.51 -2.45
CA TYR A 50 -6.91 2.76 -2.75
C TYR A 50 -5.80 3.01 -1.72
N HIS A 51 -4.76 3.70 -2.15
CA HIS A 51 -3.58 4.04 -1.35
C HIS A 51 -3.78 5.42 -0.72
N MET A 52 -3.81 5.51 0.62
CA MET A 52 -3.84 6.83 1.27
C MET A 52 -2.55 7.57 0.98
N LEU A 53 -2.56 8.90 1.13
CA LEU A 53 -1.37 9.73 1.03
C LEU A 53 -0.21 9.12 1.81
N MET A 54 0.93 8.95 1.14
CA MET A 54 2.16 8.33 1.66
C MET A 54 2.02 6.88 2.17
N GLY A 55 0.90 6.21 1.91
CA GLY A 55 0.65 4.85 2.38
C GLY A 55 0.36 4.75 3.87
N LEU A 56 -0.23 5.78 4.47
CA LEU A 56 -0.51 5.85 5.91
C LEU A 56 -1.32 4.65 6.45
N GLU A 57 -2.20 4.08 5.63
CA GLU A 57 -3.03 2.94 5.97
C GLU A 57 -2.22 1.65 6.18
N VAL A 58 -1.08 1.49 5.51
CA VAL A 58 -0.24 0.28 5.57
C VAL A 58 0.26 0.06 7.00
N TYR A 59 0.53 1.14 7.72
CA TYR A 59 1.06 1.12 9.08
C TYR A 59 0.09 0.55 10.12
N SER A 60 -1.21 0.58 9.84
CA SER A 60 -2.23 -0.11 10.64
C SER A 60 -2.67 -1.41 10.00
N LEU A 61 -2.85 -1.45 8.68
CA LEU A 61 -3.41 -2.61 7.99
C LEU A 61 -2.55 -3.87 8.17
N VAL A 62 -1.26 -3.81 7.83
CA VAL A 62 -0.38 -4.99 7.82
C VAL A 62 -0.20 -5.58 9.23
N PRO A 63 0.08 -4.78 10.28
CA PRO A 63 0.22 -5.35 11.62
C PRO A 63 -1.08 -5.92 12.19
N GLU A 64 -2.25 -5.40 11.81
CA GLU A 64 -3.55 -5.93 12.25
C GLU A 64 -3.85 -7.29 11.61
N PHE A 65 -3.50 -7.49 10.34
CA PHE A 65 -3.55 -8.81 9.69
C PHE A 65 -2.66 -9.84 10.40
N LEU A 66 -1.44 -9.43 10.75
CA LEU A 66 -0.53 -10.31 11.48
C LEU A 66 -1.06 -10.61 12.89
N ARG A 67 -1.59 -9.61 13.60
CA ARG A 67 -2.10 -9.77 14.97
C ARG A 67 -3.36 -10.63 15.03
N GLU A 68 -4.36 -10.35 14.18
CA GLU A 68 -5.68 -10.98 14.29
C GLU A 68 -5.77 -12.31 13.55
N ARG A 69 -5.04 -12.45 12.44
CA ARG A 69 -5.15 -13.64 11.57
C ARG A 69 -3.86 -14.45 11.46
N ASN A 70 -2.75 -13.98 12.04
CA ASN A 70 -1.42 -14.55 11.83
C ASN A 70 -1.06 -14.65 10.33
N ILE A 71 -1.54 -13.71 9.54
CA ILE A 71 -1.30 -13.61 8.09
C ILE A 71 -0.30 -12.49 7.85
N MET A 72 0.81 -12.83 7.19
CA MET A 72 1.76 -11.83 6.71
C MET A 72 1.33 -11.34 5.33
N VAL A 73 0.75 -10.14 5.29
CA VAL A 73 0.37 -9.48 4.03
C VAL A 73 1.62 -8.90 3.35
N ARG A 74 1.84 -9.26 2.08
CA ARG A 74 3.01 -8.87 1.30
C ARG A 74 2.68 -7.67 0.42
N GLY A 75 3.21 -6.50 0.74
CA GLY A 75 3.08 -5.30 -0.09
C GLY A 75 4.03 -5.33 -1.30
N VAL A 76 3.57 -4.88 -2.46
CA VAL A 76 4.44 -4.61 -3.62
C VAL A 76 4.77 -3.11 -3.67
N ALA A 77 5.96 -2.75 -3.21
CA ALA A 77 6.35 -1.35 -2.97
C ALA A 77 7.30 -0.81 -4.05
N HIS A 78 7.22 0.50 -4.31
CA HIS A 78 8.15 1.18 -5.20
C HIS A 78 9.60 1.02 -4.67
N PRO A 79 10.61 0.67 -5.49
CA PRO A 79 11.96 0.37 -4.99
C PRO A 79 12.58 1.51 -4.16
N VAL A 80 12.21 2.76 -4.47
CA VAL A 80 12.68 3.94 -3.73
C VAL A 80 12.38 3.90 -2.24
N VAL A 81 11.22 3.37 -1.83
CA VAL A 81 10.82 3.32 -0.40
C VAL A 81 11.47 2.15 0.34
N LEU A 82 12.04 1.19 -0.39
CA LEU A 82 12.76 0.03 0.15
C LEU A 82 14.27 0.25 0.19
N ARG A 83 14.76 1.37 -0.34
CA ARG A 83 16.17 1.73 -0.31
C ARG A 83 16.54 2.31 1.05
N GLU A 84 17.67 1.87 1.58
CA GLU A 84 18.28 2.48 2.74
C GLU A 84 18.81 3.87 2.35
N THR A 85 18.51 4.89 3.16
CA THR A 85 19.07 6.23 3.02
C THR A 85 20.56 6.17 3.34
N GLN A 86 21.41 6.18 2.32
CA GLN A 86 22.86 6.34 2.53
C GLN A 86 23.18 7.79 2.82
N GLY A 87 23.59 8.09 4.06
CA GLY A 87 24.17 9.38 4.45
C GLY A 87 23.46 10.05 5.62
N GLY A 88 24.03 9.91 6.81
CA GLY A 88 23.58 10.53 8.07
C GLY A 88 23.50 9.50 9.20
N SER A 89 23.50 9.97 10.45
CA SER A 89 23.25 9.14 11.63
C SER A 89 21.85 8.52 11.55
N SER A 90 21.74 7.40 10.83
CA SER A 90 20.49 6.66 10.72
C SER A 90 20.18 6.00 12.07
N PRO A 91 18.92 6.00 12.53
CA PRO A 91 18.52 5.08 13.60
C PRO A 91 18.94 3.65 13.23
N GLU A 92 19.23 2.81 14.22
CA GLU A 92 19.61 1.40 14.00
C GLU A 92 18.57 0.62 13.17
N PHE A 93 17.33 1.10 13.12
CA PHE A 93 16.23 0.54 12.35
C PHE A 93 15.47 1.64 11.60
N SER A 94 15.43 1.58 10.26
CA SER A 94 14.78 2.58 9.41
C SER A 94 13.35 2.19 9.00
N LEU A 95 12.61 3.14 8.41
CA LEU A 95 11.30 2.85 7.79
C LEU A 95 11.40 1.81 6.68
N ALA A 96 12.49 1.84 5.89
CA ALA A 96 12.73 0.84 4.84
C ALA A 96 12.93 -0.55 5.45
N ASP A 97 13.62 -0.65 6.59
CA ASP A 97 13.80 -1.92 7.31
C ASP A 97 12.50 -2.42 7.90
N TRP A 98 11.67 -1.50 8.45
CA TRP A 98 10.32 -1.82 8.88
C TRP A 98 9.49 -2.42 7.73
N LEU A 99 9.46 -1.77 6.58
CA LEU A 99 8.71 -2.26 5.41
C LEU A 99 9.19 -3.65 4.97
N LYS A 100 10.52 -3.89 4.90
CA LYS A 100 11.08 -5.20 4.56
C LYS A 100 10.70 -6.27 5.59
N VAL A 101 10.82 -5.98 6.89
CA VAL A 101 10.46 -6.91 7.99
C VAL A 101 8.95 -7.21 7.96
N MET A 102 8.12 -6.22 7.66
CA MET A 102 6.68 -6.37 7.49
C MET A 102 6.29 -6.98 6.13
N GLY A 103 7.25 -7.43 5.34
CA GLY A 103 7.02 -8.26 4.17
C GLY A 103 6.82 -7.54 2.85
N ALA A 104 7.16 -6.25 2.76
CA ALA A 104 7.18 -5.54 1.50
C ALA A 104 8.30 -6.08 0.58
N VAL A 105 7.97 -6.19 -0.71
CA VAL A 105 8.92 -6.57 -1.77
C VAL A 105 8.89 -5.54 -2.89
N PRO A 106 9.96 -5.38 -3.69
CA PRO A 106 9.95 -4.47 -4.82
C PRO A 106 8.84 -4.82 -5.82
N VAL A 107 8.14 -3.80 -6.32
CA VAL A 107 7.11 -3.98 -7.36
C VAL A 107 7.75 -4.46 -8.66
N THR A 108 7.53 -5.73 -8.97
CA THR A 108 7.93 -6.35 -10.25
C THR A 108 6.95 -7.47 -10.59
N ALA A 109 6.77 -7.76 -11.89
CA ALA A 109 5.95 -8.89 -12.34
C ALA A 109 6.43 -10.22 -11.75
N SER A 110 7.75 -10.43 -11.67
CA SER A 110 8.35 -11.65 -11.10
C SER A 110 8.06 -11.81 -9.61
N ASN A 111 8.14 -10.73 -8.81
CA ASN A 111 7.79 -10.80 -7.39
C ASN A 111 6.30 -11.09 -7.19
N LEU A 112 5.42 -10.41 -7.95
CA LEU A 112 3.99 -10.68 -7.87
C LEU A 112 3.66 -12.12 -8.30
N PHE A 113 4.30 -12.63 -9.36
CA PHE A 113 4.21 -14.03 -9.77
C PHE A 113 4.64 -14.99 -8.64
N ASN A 114 5.81 -14.74 -8.03
CA ASN A 114 6.35 -15.60 -6.98
C ASN A 114 5.45 -15.62 -5.75
N LEU A 115 4.93 -14.46 -5.33
CA LEU A 115 4.02 -14.34 -4.19
C LEU A 115 2.72 -15.11 -4.42
N LEU A 116 2.10 -14.96 -5.61
CA LEU A 116 0.85 -15.66 -5.93
C LEU A 116 1.07 -17.17 -6.10
N SER A 117 2.19 -17.58 -6.71
CA SER A 117 2.59 -18.98 -6.81
C SER A 117 2.79 -19.63 -5.44
N ALA A 118 3.36 -18.87 -4.49
CA ALA A 118 3.53 -19.27 -3.10
C ALA A 118 2.23 -19.16 -2.27
N LYS A 119 1.07 -18.92 -2.90
CA LYS A 119 -0.24 -18.76 -2.24
C LYS A 119 -0.25 -17.68 -1.15
N SER A 120 0.52 -16.61 -1.32
CA SER A 120 0.60 -15.52 -0.35
C SER A 120 -0.65 -14.63 -0.38
N HIS A 121 -0.86 -13.88 0.71
CA HIS A 121 -1.74 -12.71 0.76
C HIS A 121 -0.94 -11.50 0.31
N VAL A 122 -1.36 -10.88 -0.80
CA VAL A 122 -0.65 -9.77 -1.43
C VAL A 122 -1.50 -8.51 -1.32
N LEU A 123 -0.88 -7.40 -0.96
CA LEU A 123 -1.49 -6.07 -0.93
C LEU A 123 -1.04 -5.28 -2.16
N LEU A 124 -2.01 -4.84 -2.96
CA LEU A 124 -1.77 -4.13 -4.20
C LEU A 124 -2.68 -2.91 -4.31
N TYR A 125 -2.06 -1.79 -4.67
CA TYR A 125 -2.73 -0.53 -4.99
C TYR A 125 -2.61 -0.32 -6.50
N PRO A 126 -3.71 -0.27 -7.26
CA PRO A 126 -3.65 -0.17 -8.72
C PRO A 126 -2.80 1.01 -9.21
N GLY A 127 -2.93 2.18 -8.57
CA GLY A 127 -2.19 3.38 -8.96
C GLY A 127 -0.79 3.50 -8.37
N GLY A 128 -0.39 2.58 -7.49
CA GLY A 128 0.95 2.53 -6.91
C GLY A 128 1.39 3.86 -6.29
N ALA A 129 2.63 4.29 -6.56
CA ALA A 129 3.16 5.52 -5.96
C ALA A 129 2.45 6.79 -6.43
N ARG A 130 1.86 6.81 -7.64
CA ARG A 130 1.08 7.96 -8.12
C ARG A 130 -0.21 8.14 -7.31
N GLU A 131 -0.80 7.05 -6.86
CA GLU A 131 -1.94 7.08 -5.96
C GLU A 131 -1.49 7.45 -4.54
N ALA A 132 -0.38 6.89 -4.05
CA ALA A 132 0.20 7.29 -2.76
C ALA A 132 0.58 8.77 -2.68
N LEU A 133 0.84 9.39 -3.82
CA LEU A 133 1.22 10.80 -3.97
C LEU A 133 0.15 11.52 -4.79
N HIS A 134 -1.11 11.30 -4.44
CA HIS A 134 -2.23 11.94 -5.12
C HIS A 134 -2.24 13.46 -4.89
N ASN A 135 -2.84 14.19 -5.83
CA ASN A 135 -3.03 15.63 -5.73
C ASN A 135 -4.26 15.95 -4.87
N ARG A 136 -4.44 17.25 -4.57
CA ARG A 136 -5.65 17.72 -3.91
C ARG A 136 -6.89 17.40 -4.73
N GLY A 137 -7.93 16.89 -4.10
CA GLY A 137 -9.18 16.48 -4.76
C GLY A 137 -9.12 15.09 -5.40
N GLU A 138 -8.02 14.35 -5.23
CA GLU A 138 -7.87 12.96 -5.66
C GLU A 138 -7.94 11.96 -4.49
N GLU A 139 -8.23 12.44 -3.28
CA GLU A 139 -8.41 11.61 -2.09
C GLU A 139 -9.50 10.55 -2.32
N TYR A 140 -9.30 9.35 -1.78
CA TYR A 140 -10.23 8.22 -1.90
C TYR A 140 -10.49 7.72 -3.34
N LYS A 141 -9.67 8.11 -4.33
CA LYS A 141 -9.80 7.63 -5.71
C LYS A 141 -8.85 6.48 -6.01
N LEU A 142 -9.38 5.50 -6.75
CA LEU A 142 -8.57 4.47 -7.41
C LEU A 142 -8.06 5.02 -8.75
N ILE A 143 -6.74 5.09 -8.89
CA ILE A 143 -6.06 5.44 -10.13
C ILE A 143 -5.69 4.13 -10.83
N TRP A 144 -6.46 3.76 -11.86
CA TRP A 144 -6.21 2.52 -12.58
C TRP A 144 -5.07 2.68 -13.59
N PRO A 145 -4.14 1.72 -13.69
CA PRO A 145 -3.15 1.72 -14.74
C PRO A 145 -3.82 1.42 -16.08
N ASP A 146 -3.23 1.91 -17.18
CA ASP A 146 -3.70 1.65 -18.54
C ASP A 146 -3.77 0.13 -18.81
N GLN A 147 -2.79 -0.61 -18.28
CA GLN A 147 -2.76 -2.07 -18.34
C GLN A 147 -2.96 -2.71 -16.98
N GLN A 148 -4.08 -3.41 -16.81
CA GLN A 148 -4.42 -4.13 -15.58
C GLN A 148 -3.79 -5.55 -15.57
N GLU A 149 -2.48 -5.65 -15.81
CA GLU A 149 -1.75 -6.94 -15.85
C GLU A 149 -1.89 -7.75 -14.56
N PHE A 150 -2.04 -7.08 -13.42
CA PHE A 150 -2.24 -7.77 -12.14
C PHE A 150 -3.54 -8.58 -12.10
N VAL A 151 -4.59 -8.16 -12.82
CA VAL A 151 -5.87 -8.90 -12.90
C VAL A 151 -5.68 -10.19 -13.69
N ARG A 152 -4.96 -10.12 -14.82
CA ARG A 152 -4.57 -11.30 -15.62
C ARG A 152 -3.74 -12.27 -14.80
N MET A 153 -2.78 -11.76 -14.03
CA MET A 153 -1.93 -12.58 -13.18
C MET A 153 -2.70 -13.19 -12.01
N ALA A 154 -3.60 -12.45 -11.37
CA ALA A 154 -4.51 -12.99 -10.35
C ALA A 154 -5.37 -14.12 -10.91
N ALA A 155 -5.95 -13.95 -12.11
CA ALA A 155 -6.73 -14.98 -12.79
C ALA A 155 -5.90 -16.24 -13.07
N ARG A 156 -4.66 -16.09 -13.55
CA ARG A 156 -3.73 -17.19 -13.83
C ARG A 156 -3.48 -18.10 -12.63
N PHE A 157 -3.43 -17.53 -11.42
CA PHE A 157 -3.21 -18.27 -10.18
C PHE A 157 -4.49 -18.63 -9.43
N GLY A 158 -5.67 -18.30 -9.98
CA GLY A 158 -6.94 -18.47 -9.28
C GLY A 158 -7.02 -17.68 -7.97
N ALA A 159 -6.32 -16.54 -7.91
CA ALA A 159 -6.27 -15.72 -6.71
C ALA A 159 -7.63 -15.12 -6.39
N THR A 160 -7.96 -15.11 -5.10
CA THR A 160 -9.17 -14.45 -4.61
C THR A 160 -8.90 -12.96 -4.52
N ILE A 161 -9.65 -12.16 -5.27
CA ILE A 161 -9.54 -10.69 -5.19
C ILE A 161 -10.47 -10.23 -4.07
N VAL A 162 -9.91 -9.49 -3.12
CA VAL A 162 -10.62 -8.99 -1.95
C VAL A 162 -10.52 -7.46 -1.97
N PRO A 163 -11.59 -6.76 -2.38
CA PRO A 163 -11.58 -5.31 -2.37
C PRO A 163 -11.65 -4.79 -0.92
N PHE A 164 -10.92 -3.73 -0.63
CA PHE A 164 -11.08 -2.98 0.62
C PHE A 164 -11.10 -1.47 0.36
N GLY A 165 -11.72 -0.75 1.30
CA GLY A 165 -11.64 0.69 1.39
C GLY A 165 -11.13 1.09 2.78
N THR A 166 -10.55 2.27 2.87
CA THR A 166 -10.16 2.91 4.12
C THR A 166 -10.71 4.33 4.16
N VAL A 167 -10.95 4.88 5.36
CA VAL A 167 -11.40 6.27 5.53
C VAL A 167 -10.70 6.87 6.75
N GLY A 168 -10.46 8.19 6.73
CA GLY A 168 -9.85 8.91 7.85
C GLY A 168 -8.48 9.51 7.56
N GLU A 169 -8.06 9.57 6.30
CA GLU A 169 -6.81 10.27 5.92
C GLU A 169 -6.85 11.75 6.30
N ASP A 170 -7.95 12.42 5.93
CA ASP A 170 -8.17 13.86 6.09
C ASP A 170 -8.29 14.30 7.56
N ASP A 171 -8.55 13.35 8.46
CA ASP A 171 -8.59 13.56 9.90
C ASP A 171 -7.18 13.58 10.51
N VAL A 172 -6.23 12.93 9.85
CA VAL A 172 -4.85 12.73 10.33
C VAL A 172 -3.91 13.76 9.71
N ALA A 173 -4.02 13.96 8.38
CA ALA A 173 -3.15 14.84 7.63
C ALA A 173 -3.93 15.74 6.68
N GLU A 174 -3.45 16.97 6.51
CA GLU A 174 -3.94 17.92 5.52
C GLU A 174 -2.87 18.15 4.45
N LEU A 175 -3.23 17.93 3.18
CA LEU A 175 -2.34 18.20 2.04
C LEU A 175 -2.28 19.70 1.74
N VAL A 176 -1.19 20.34 2.18
CA VAL A 176 -0.94 21.78 2.03
C VAL A 176 -0.32 22.09 0.67
N LEU A 177 0.65 21.27 0.23
CA LEU A 177 1.33 21.41 -1.06
C LEU A 177 1.36 20.05 -1.78
N ASP A 178 0.66 19.98 -2.91
CA ASP A 178 0.75 18.85 -3.82
C ASP A 178 1.84 19.06 -4.90
N TYR A 179 1.96 18.12 -5.82
CA TYR A 179 2.95 18.22 -6.90
C TYR A 179 2.83 19.53 -7.69
N ASN A 180 1.60 19.91 -8.06
CA ASN A 180 1.36 21.09 -8.88
C ASN A 180 1.77 22.38 -8.17
N ASP A 181 1.61 22.43 -6.85
CA ASP A 181 2.05 23.57 -6.04
C ASP A 181 3.58 23.60 -5.91
N LEU A 182 4.22 22.47 -5.65
CA LEU A 182 5.69 22.36 -5.53
C LEU A 182 6.40 22.71 -6.84
N MET A 183 5.85 22.32 -7.99
CA MET A 183 6.42 22.60 -9.30
C MET A 183 6.38 24.09 -9.68
N LYS A 184 5.58 24.92 -8.99
CA LYS A 184 5.57 26.37 -9.16
C LYS A 184 6.72 27.07 -8.43
N ILE A 185 7.41 26.39 -7.51
CA ILE A 185 8.54 26.92 -6.74
C ILE A 185 9.83 26.57 -7.49
N PRO A 186 10.56 27.52 -8.10
CA PRO A 186 11.65 27.21 -9.04
C PRO A 186 12.73 26.28 -8.47
N VAL A 187 13.22 26.58 -7.25
CA VAL A 187 14.27 25.78 -6.60
C VAL A 187 13.77 24.36 -6.27
N VAL A 188 12.53 24.22 -5.83
CA VAL A 188 11.94 22.91 -5.49
C VAL A 188 11.67 22.10 -6.75
N ASN A 189 11.17 22.75 -7.80
CA ASN A 189 10.95 22.15 -9.12
C ASN A 189 12.25 21.54 -9.68
N ASP A 190 13.35 22.30 -9.67
CA ASP A 190 14.64 21.81 -10.15
C ASP A 190 15.12 20.59 -9.36
N LEU A 191 15.02 20.64 -8.02
CA LEU A 191 15.36 19.51 -7.15
C LEU A 191 14.51 18.26 -7.42
N ILE A 192 13.19 18.42 -7.58
CA ILE A 192 12.28 17.31 -7.89
C ILE A 192 12.63 16.71 -9.25
N ARG A 193 12.87 17.54 -10.27
CA ARG A 193 13.22 17.06 -11.62
C ARG A 193 14.54 16.29 -11.64
N ASP A 194 15.55 16.79 -10.94
CA ASP A 194 16.86 16.14 -10.87
C ASP A 194 16.77 14.80 -10.12
N ALA A 195 16.08 14.76 -8.97
CA ALA A 195 15.85 13.53 -8.22
C ALA A 195 15.11 12.47 -9.05
N ASN A 196 14.04 12.86 -9.77
CA ASN A 196 13.29 11.94 -10.62
C ASN A 196 14.10 11.45 -11.81
N ARG A 197 14.94 12.29 -12.43
CA ARG A 197 15.81 11.88 -13.54
C ARG A 197 16.75 10.74 -13.12
N ASP A 198 17.30 10.81 -11.91
CA ASP A 198 18.17 9.76 -11.40
C ASP A 198 17.39 8.49 -11.03
N LEU A 199 16.16 8.60 -10.54
CA LEU A 199 15.29 7.46 -10.25
C LEU A 199 14.79 6.75 -11.52
N THR A 200 14.46 7.48 -12.59
CA THR A 200 14.09 6.93 -13.89
C THR A 200 15.23 6.09 -14.48
N ARG A 201 16.48 6.55 -14.37
CA ARG A 201 17.67 5.79 -14.83
C ARG A 201 17.84 4.44 -14.13
N LEU A 202 17.29 4.28 -12.93
CA LEU A 202 17.44 3.11 -12.07
C LEU A 202 16.21 2.18 -12.11
N SER A 203 15.15 2.56 -12.82
CA SER A 203 13.86 1.86 -12.85
C SER A 203 13.52 1.41 -14.28
N LYS A 204 12.52 0.53 -14.44
CA LYS A 204 12.07 0.05 -15.76
C LYS A 204 10.55 0.08 -15.87
N GLY A 205 10.05 0.27 -17.08
CA GLY A 205 8.60 0.24 -17.37
C GLY A 205 7.84 1.37 -16.69
N GLU A 206 6.57 1.13 -16.34
CA GLU A 206 5.68 2.12 -15.70
C GLU A 206 6.25 2.70 -14.40
N VAL A 207 7.04 1.92 -13.66
CA VAL A 207 7.72 2.36 -12.42
C VAL A 207 8.71 3.50 -12.68
N ALA A 208 9.33 3.56 -13.86
CA ALA A 208 10.29 4.60 -14.21
C ALA A 208 9.64 5.95 -14.58
N ASN A 209 8.34 5.94 -14.87
CA ASN A 209 7.57 7.09 -15.35
C ASN A 209 6.69 7.72 -14.25
N GLN A 210 6.95 7.40 -12.98
CA GLN A 210 6.23 7.98 -11.85
C GLN A 210 6.97 9.20 -11.33
N GLU A 211 6.24 10.30 -11.14
CA GLU A 211 6.76 11.53 -10.56
C GLU A 211 6.75 11.41 -9.04
N LEU A 212 7.92 11.19 -8.45
CA LEU A 212 8.09 11.05 -7.02
C LEU A 212 8.45 12.40 -6.40
N TYR A 213 7.75 12.76 -5.34
CA TYR A 213 7.98 13.99 -4.60
C TYR A 213 7.58 13.79 -3.14
N LEU A 214 8.04 14.69 -2.27
CA LEU A 214 7.56 14.74 -0.90
C LEU A 214 6.45 15.80 -0.82
N PRO A 215 5.19 15.42 -0.58
CA PRO A 215 4.11 16.38 -0.42
C PRO A 215 4.33 17.23 0.82
N GLY A 216 3.93 18.50 0.77
CA GLY A 216 3.84 19.33 1.96
C GLY A 216 2.54 19.04 2.69
N TYR A 217 2.62 18.54 3.91
CA TYR A 217 1.44 18.24 4.72
C TYR A 217 1.54 18.86 6.11
N SER A 218 0.38 19.13 6.71
CA SER A 218 0.26 19.50 8.12
C SER A 218 -0.49 18.41 8.86
N ALA A 219 -0.05 18.08 10.08
CA ALA A 219 -0.85 17.27 10.98
C ALA A 219 -2.10 18.08 11.38
N LYS A 220 -3.29 17.48 11.27
CA LYS A 220 -4.56 18.17 11.55
C LYS A 220 -5.16 17.75 12.89
N GLY A 221 -5.04 16.48 13.25
CA GLY A 221 -5.58 15.94 14.50
C GLY A 221 -5.35 14.44 14.65
N SER A 222 -6.10 13.85 15.56
CA SER A 222 -6.23 12.40 15.72
C SER A 222 -7.68 12.00 15.42
N GLY A 223 -7.86 10.87 14.74
CA GLY A 223 -9.15 10.40 14.29
C GLY A 223 -9.08 8.93 13.84
N PRO A 224 -10.19 8.17 13.96
CA PRO A 224 -10.17 6.75 13.65
C PRO A 224 -10.00 6.52 12.14
N VAL A 225 -8.97 5.78 11.75
CA VAL A 225 -8.86 5.22 10.39
C VAL A 225 -9.67 3.93 10.34
N LEU A 226 -10.74 3.92 9.54
CA LEU A 226 -11.67 2.79 9.44
C LEU A 226 -11.43 2.02 8.15
N PHE A 227 -11.29 0.70 8.26
CA PHE A 227 -11.13 -0.19 7.13
C PHE A 227 -12.41 -0.99 6.91
N SER A 228 -12.89 -1.02 5.66
CA SER A 228 -14.01 -1.85 5.24
C SER A 228 -13.54 -2.83 4.17
N ILE A 229 -13.37 -4.09 4.56
CA ILE A 229 -12.98 -5.16 3.66
C ILE A 229 -14.23 -5.92 3.18
N ARG A 230 -14.41 -5.91 1.86
CA ARG A 230 -15.56 -6.51 1.20
C ARG A 230 -15.39 -8.03 1.13
N LYS A 231 -16.49 -8.70 0.82
CA LYS A 231 -16.50 -10.14 0.59
C LYS A 231 -15.51 -10.50 -0.52
N ALA A 232 -14.80 -11.59 -0.31
CA ALA A 232 -13.95 -12.22 -1.30
C ALA A 232 -14.75 -12.65 -2.54
N ASP A 233 -14.38 -12.13 -3.71
CA ASP A 233 -14.87 -12.63 -4.98
C ASP A 233 -13.83 -13.57 -5.59
N ARG A 234 -14.22 -14.84 -5.76
CA ARG A 234 -13.39 -15.78 -6.50
C ARG A 234 -13.38 -15.35 -7.95
N ASN A 235 -12.18 -15.13 -8.49
CA ASN A 235 -12.00 -14.91 -9.90
C ASN A 235 -12.38 -16.21 -10.63
N LYS A 236 -13.61 -16.28 -11.17
CA LYS A 236 -14.00 -17.35 -12.08
C LYS A 236 -13.28 -17.02 -13.38
N GLY A 237 -12.17 -17.71 -13.65
CA GLY A 237 -11.55 -17.67 -14.98
C GLY A 237 -12.60 -17.96 -16.05
N PRO A 238 -12.35 -17.60 -17.32
CA PRO A 238 -13.26 -17.96 -18.40
C PRO A 238 -13.49 -19.47 -18.31
N SER A 239 -14.74 -19.85 -18.03
CA SER A 239 -15.16 -21.24 -18.10
C SER A 239 -14.81 -21.70 -19.51
N GLY A 240 -13.89 -22.65 -19.63
CA GLY A 240 -13.71 -23.39 -20.86
C GLY A 240 -15.08 -23.94 -21.23
N GLY A 241 -15.70 -23.34 -22.23
CA GLY A 241 -16.88 -23.88 -22.86
C GLY A 241 -16.42 -25.14 -23.57
N ASP A 242 -16.82 -26.28 -23.04
CA ASP A 242 -16.99 -27.49 -23.84
C ASP A 242 -18.00 -27.18 -24.96
N THR A 243 -17.70 -27.79 -26.13
CA THR A 243 -18.40 -27.79 -27.44
C THR A 243 -18.01 -26.70 -28.44
#